data_AF-A0A537SBW9-F1
#
_entry.id   AF-A0A537SBW9-F1
#
_cell.length_a   1.000
_cell.length_b   1.000
_cell.length_c   1.000
_cell.angle_alpha   90.00
_cell.angle_beta   90.00
_cell.angle_gamma   90.00
#
_symmetry.space_group_name_H-M   'P 1'
#
loop_
_entity.id
_entity.type
_entity.pdbx_description
1 polymer ?
#
loop_
_entity_poly.entity_id
_entity_poly.type
_entity_poly.pdbx_seq_one_letter_code
_entity_poly.pdbx_strand_id
1 'polypeptide(L)'
;MTQQAAVKVAVVDRKDTDPAPPPALAGVDSGKAPSPRVDAGELQPEWVSGLATSAGRWIVRLVALFAGLALWHYASSRGITFYIRFENIPGPLRVAQALFGHLQQTPFYLHVAVSIERIAISYSMAAVIGITLGLLMGRSRLIRDIVFPYIEILRPIPAVAWIPLAILMWPTEEGSIIYI
;
A
#
# COMPACT_ATOMS: atom_id res chain seq x y z
N MET A 1 61.55 0.01 36.86
CA MET A 1 61.53 -1.11 35.89
C MET A 1 60.31 -0.90 35.00
N THR A 2 60.48 -0.29 33.81
CA THR A 2 60.53 -0.94 32.47
C THR A 2 59.09 -1.18 31.95
N GLN A 3 58.59 -0.77 30.78
CA GLN A 3 59.09 -0.07 29.59
C GLN A 3 57.85 0.37 28.76
N GLN A 4 57.93 1.50 28.07
CA GLN A 4 57.02 1.89 26.99
C GLN A 4 57.29 1.03 25.74
N ALA A 5 56.25 0.62 25.01
CA ALA A 5 56.40 0.02 23.68
C ALA A 5 55.62 0.83 22.65
N ALA A 6 56.36 1.60 21.85
CA ALA A 6 55.90 2.35 20.70
C ALA A 6 55.62 1.41 19.52
N VAL A 7 54.46 1.56 18.89
CA VAL A 7 54.11 0.89 17.63
C VAL A 7 54.67 1.72 16.49
N LYS A 8 55.73 1.22 15.83
CA LYS A 8 56.35 1.82 14.65
C LYS A 8 55.73 1.18 13.40
N VAL A 9 54.99 1.97 12.62
CA VAL A 9 54.44 1.56 11.32
C VAL A 9 55.59 1.46 10.32
N ALA A 10 55.86 0.26 9.82
CA ALA A 10 56.81 0.02 8.74
C ALA A 10 56.08 0.12 7.39
N VAL A 11 56.42 1.15 6.62
CA VAL A 11 56.06 1.31 5.21
C VAL A 11 56.89 0.31 4.41
N VAL A 12 56.23 -0.62 3.72
CA VAL A 12 56.88 -1.57 2.80
C VAL A 12 57.04 -0.90 1.44
N ASP A 13 58.30 -0.73 1.06
CA ASP A 13 58.76 -0.19 -0.22
C ASP A 13 58.45 -1.17 -1.36
N ARG A 14 57.85 -0.67 -2.43
CA ARG A 14 57.32 -1.45 -3.56
C ARG A 14 58.21 -1.25 -4.77
N LYS A 15 59.23 -2.09 -4.91
CA LYS A 15 59.97 -2.27 -6.15
C LYS A 15 60.58 -3.67 -6.16
N ASP A 16 60.59 -4.33 -7.32
CA ASP A 16 61.26 -5.61 -7.62
C ASP A 16 60.43 -6.90 -7.58
N THR A 17 59.25 -6.92 -8.23
CA THR A 17 58.65 -8.20 -8.65
C THR A 17 58.09 -8.11 -10.08
N ASP A 18 58.96 -8.19 -11.08
CA ASP A 18 58.56 -8.70 -12.40
C ASP A 18 58.42 -10.23 -12.28
N PRO A 19 57.25 -10.83 -12.55
CA PRO A 19 57.10 -12.28 -12.49
C PRO A 19 57.75 -12.94 -13.72
N ALA A 20 58.57 -13.96 -13.45
CA ALA A 20 59.15 -14.86 -14.45
C ALA A 20 58.05 -15.55 -15.31
N PRO A 21 58.35 -15.93 -16.57
CA PRO A 21 57.38 -16.59 -17.43
C PRO A 21 56.98 -17.97 -16.85
N PRO A 22 55.67 -18.32 -16.85
CA PRO A 22 55.19 -19.55 -16.26
C PRO A 22 55.69 -20.79 -17.01
N PRO A 23 55.98 -21.90 -16.30
CA PRO A 23 56.43 -23.14 -16.89
C PRO A 23 55.35 -23.78 -17.78
N ALA A 24 55.80 -24.39 -18.89
CA ALA A 24 54.95 -25.07 -19.85
C ALA A 24 54.03 -26.11 -19.17
N LEU A 25 52.72 -25.97 -19.37
CA LEU A 25 51.68 -26.83 -18.83
C LEU A 25 51.80 -28.25 -19.39
N ALA A 26 52.60 -29.09 -18.75
CA ALA A 26 52.59 -30.52 -18.95
C ALA A 26 51.40 -31.13 -18.20
N GLY A 27 50.51 -31.79 -18.94
CA GLY A 27 49.54 -32.74 -18.38
C GLY A 27 48.19 -32.15 -17.96
N VAL A 28 47.43 -31.57 -18.90
CA VAL A 28 45.97 -31.53 -18.78
C VAL A 28 45.43 -32.74 -19.54
N ASP A 29 45.05 -33.77 -18.78
CA ASP A 29 44.27 -34.91 -19.24
C ASP A 29 43.08 -34.40 -20.07
N SER A 30 43.02 -34.81 -21.34
CA SER A 30 41.89 -34.56 -22.23
C SER A 30 40.73 -35.50 -21.86
N GLY A 31 40.33 -35.45 -20.58
CA GLY A 31 39.14 -36.08 -20.06
C GLY A 31 37.94 -35.40 -20.69
N LYS A 32 37.39 -36.05 -21.72
CA LYS A 32 36.11 -35.80 -22.40
C LYS A 32 35.17 -34.89 -21.58
N ALA A 33 35.18 -33.60 -21.88
CA ALA A 33 34.25 -32.66 -21.27
C ALA A 33 32.81 -33.16 -21.50
N PRO A 34 31.95 -33.21 -20.48
CA PRO A 34 30.54 -33.50 -20.68
C PRO A 34 29.97 -32.41 -21.58
N SER A 35 29.71 -32.74 -22.85
CA SER A 35 28.93 -31.87 -23.73
C SER A 35 27.53 -31.74 -23.10
N PRO A 36 27.05 -30.52 -22.79
CA PRO A 36 25.65 -30.34 -22.43
C PRO A 36 24.84 -30.75 -23.67
N ARG A 37 24.24 -31.94 -23.64
CA ARG A 37 23.17 -32.24 -24.60
C ARG A 37 22.01 -31.36 -24.16
N VAL A 38 21.85 -30.24 -24.85
CA VAL A 38 20.60 -29.50 -24.82
C VAL A 38 19.61 -30.40 -25.55
N ASP A 39 18.83 -31.15 -24.78
CA ASP A 39 17.79 -32.02 -25.31
C ASP A 39 16.79 -31.13 -26.07
N ALA A 40 16.80 -31.22 -27.40
CA ALA A 40 15.96 -30.45 -28.32
C ALA A 40 14.46 -30.78 -28.23
N GLY A 41 14.01 -31.37 -27.11
CA GLY A 41 12.63 -31.74 -26.81
C GLY A 41 11.94 -30.85 -25.76
N GLU A 42 12.67 -29.98 -25.06
CA GLU A 42 12.12 -29.13 -23.98
C GLU A 42 12.00 -27.64 -24.39
N LEU A 43 11.57 -27.38 -25.62
CA LEU A 43 11.16 -26.04 -26.06
C LEU A 43 9.63 -25.92 -26.11
N GLN A 44 8.92 -26.50 -25.12
CA GLN A 44 7.51 -26.20 -24.93
C GLN A 44 7.41 -24.88 -24.14
N PRO A 45 6.81 -23.81 -24.68
CA PRO A 45 6.83 -22.52 -24.02
C PRO A 45 5.96 -22.55 -22.76
N GLU A 46 6.58 -22.31 -21.60
CA GLU A 46 5.90 -22.32 -20.29
C GLU A 46 4.78 -21.26 -20.15
N TRP A 47 4.73 -20.27 -21.06
CA TRP A 47 3.64 -19.29 -21.10
C TRP A 47 2.31 -19.89 -21.58
N VAL A 48 2.32 -21.06 -22.23
CA VAL A 48 1.11 -21.73 -22.74
C VAL A 48 0.39 -22.54 -21.65
N SER A 49 1.11 -23.10 -20.67
CA SER A 49 0.48 -23.78 -19.50
C SER A 49 -0.15 -22.80 -18.51
N GLY A 50 0.31 -21.53 -18.50
CA GLY A 50 -0.27 -20.43 -17.73
C GLY A 50 -1.65 -19.96 -18.23
N LEU A 51 -1.92 -20.08 -19.54
CA LEU A 51 -3.18 -19.63 -20.16
C LEU A 51 -4.34 -20.60 -19.91
N ALA A 52 -4.13 -21.91 -20.02
CA ALA A 52 -5.18 -22.90 -19.72
C ALA A 52 -5.58 -22.91 -18.23
N THR A 53 -4.63 -22.66 -17.33
CA THR A 53 -4.91 -22.49 -15.89
C THR A 53 -5.50 -21.12 -15.54
N SER A 54 -5.40 -20.13 -16.43
CA SER A 54 -5.98 -18.80 -16.20
C SER A 54 -7.50 -18.78 -16.40
N ALA A 55 -8.02 -19.40 -17.47
CA ALA A 55 -9.46 -19.46 -17.75
C ALA A 55 -10.23 -20.20 -16.64
N GLY A 56 -9.71 -21.34 -16.18
CA GLY A 56 -10.29 -22.08 -15.06
C GLY A 56 -10.30 -21.30 -13.75
N ARG A 57 -9.21 -20.57 -13.43
CA ARG A 57 -9.15 -19.70 -12.25
C ARG A 57 -10.14 -18.53 -12.31
N TRP A 58 -10.32 -17.92 -13.48
CA TRP A 58 -11.32 -16.87 -13.68
C TRP A 58 -12.75 -17.39 -13.54
N ILE A 59 -13.05 -18.60 -14.04
CA ILE A 59 -14.35 -19.25 -13.85
C ILE A 59 -14.63 -19.48 -12.36
N VAL A 60 -13.67 -20.03 -11.59
CA VAL A 60 -13.85 -20.22 -10.15
C VAL A 60 -14.09 -18.89 -9.42
N ARG A 61 -13.38 -17.82 -9.79
CA ARG A 61 -13.59 -16.47 -9.21
C ARG A 61 -14.97 -15.91 -9.52
N LEU A 62 -15.41 -16.01 -10.77
CA LEU A 62 -16.74 -15.55 -11.19
C LEU A 62 -17.83 -16.36 -10.49
N VAL A 63 -17.71 -17.69 -10.46
CA VAL A 63 -18.65 -18.57 -9.74
C VAL A 63 -18.69 -18.23 -8.26
N ALA A 64 -17.56 -17.95 -7.60
CA ALA A 64 -17.54 -17.53 -6.20
C ALA A 64 -18.23 -16.18 -5.97
N LEU A 65 -17.99 -15.20 -6.85
CA LEU A 65 -18.66 -13.88 -6.79
C LEU A 65 -20.18 -14.01 -6.99
N PHE A 66 -20.60 -14.76 -8.02
CA PHE A 66 -22.02 -15.00 -8.28
C PHE A 66 -22.68 -15.83 -7.18
N ALA A 67 -21.99 -16.84 -6.63
CA ALA A 67 -22.46 -17.60 -5.49
C ALA A 67 -22.60 -16.71 -4.25
N GLY A 68 -21.67 -15.79 -4.01
CA GLY A 68 -21.77 -14.80 -2.93
C GLY A 68 -22.95 -13.84 -3.13
N LEU A 69 -23.15 -13.31 -4.34
CA LEU A 69 -24.29 -12.46 -4.69
C LEU A 69 -25.62 -13.20 -4.56
N ALA A 70 -25.68 -14.44 -5.03
CA ALA A 70 -26.85 -15.30 -4.94
C ALA A 70 -27.15 -15.67 -3.49
N LEU A 71 -26.12 -15.98 -2.68
CA LEU A 71 -26.26 -16.25 -1.25
C LEU A 71 -26.75 -15.01 -0.50
N TRP A 72 -26.24 -13.82 -0.83
CA TRP A 72 -26.71 -12.55 -0.25
C TRP A 72 -28.16 -12.26 -0.65
N HIS A 73 -28.50 -12.41 -1.94
CA HIS A 73 -29.86 -12.24 -2.43
C HIS A 73 -30.82 -13.23 -1.77
N TYR A 74 -30.42 -14.49 -1.64
CA TYR A 74 -31.19 -15.55 -1.01
C TYR A 74 -31.35 -15.36 0.50
N ALA A 75 -30.29 -14.92 1.20
CA ALA A 75 -30.35 -14.59 2.62
C ALA A 75 -31.25 -13.38 2.90
N SER A 76 -31.23 -12.37 2.02
CA SER A 76 -32.10 -11.19 2.09
C SER A 76 -33.57 -11.52 1.74
N SER A 77 -33.82 -12.43 0.79
CA SER A 77 -35.19 -12.74 0.33
C SER A 77 -35.94 -13.74 1.22
N ARG A 78 -35.23 -14.61 1.96
CA ARG A 78 -35.83 -15.64 2.82
C ARG A 78 -36.22 -15.16 4.23
N GLY A 79 -35.94 -13.91 4.60
CA GLY A 79 -36.35 -13.35 5.91
C GLY A 79 -35.92 -14.20 7.11
N ILE A 80 -34.71 -14.80 7.06
CA ILE A 80 -34.22 -15.71 8.10
C ILE A 80 -33.94 -14.89 9.37
N THR A 81 -34.91 -14.80 10.25
CA THR A 81 -34.87 -14.02 11.51
C THR A 81 -34.09 -14.76 12.60
N PHE A 82 -32.84 -15.12 12.31
CA PHE A 82 -31.92 -15.63 13.33
C PHE A 82 -31.03 -14.47 13.80
N TYR A 83 -31.43 -13.82 14.90
CA TYR A 83 -30.71 -12.75 15.61
C TYR A 83 -30.54 -11.39 14.88
N ILE A 84 -30.53 -11.35 13.55
CA ILE A 84 -30.49 -10.13 12.72
C ILE A 84 -31.77 -10.07 11.86
N ARG A 85 -32.46 -8.92 11.82
CA ARG A 85 -33.62 -8.72 10.93
C ARG A 85 -33.13 -8.46 9.51
N PHE A 86 -32.99 -9.53 8.72
CA PHE A 86 -32.58 -9.44 7.32
C PHE A 86 -33.60 -8.70 6.45
N GLU A 87 -34.81 -8.37 6.95
CA GLU A 87 -35.73 -7.44 6.28
C GLU A 87 -35.12 -6.05 6.05
N ASN A 88 -34.21 -5.60 6.91
CA ASN A 88 -33.58 -4.28 6.81
C ASN A 88 -32.42 -4.24 5.81
N ILE A 89 -31.98 -5.39 5.28
CA ILE A 89 -30.87 -5.47 4.33
C ILE A 89 -31.47 -5.66 2.93
N PRO A 90 -31.65 -4.59 2.15
CA PRO A 90 -32.21 -4.70 0.81
C PRO A 90 -31.31 -5.58 -0.06
N GLY A 91 -31.92 -6.51 -0.79
CA GLY A 91 -31.18 -7.39 -1.69
C GLY A 91 -30.45 -6.62 -2.81
N PRO A 92 -29.43 -7.22 -3.43
CA PRO A 92 -28.57 -6.56 -4.42
C PRO A 92 -29.34 -5.89 -5.55
N LEU A 93 -30.42 -6.53 -6.02
CA LEU A 93 -31.26 -5.99 -7.09
C LEU A 93 -32.01 -4.72 -6.67
N ARG A 94 -32.48 -4.64 -5.42
CA ARG A 94 -33.14 -3.42 -4.89
C ARG A 94 -32.15 -2.28 -4.74
N VAL A 95 -30.92 -2.57 -4.29
CA VAL A 95 -29.84 -1.58 -4.23
C VAL A 95 -29.51 -1.06 -5.63
N ALA A 96 -29.39 -1.95 -6.62
CA ALA A 96 -29.14 -1.55 -8.00
C ALA A 96 -30.26 -0.67 -8.57
N GLN A 97 -31.53 -1.07 -8.38
CA GLN A 97 -32.69 -0.27 -8.82
C GLN A 97 -32.72 1.10 -8.14
N ALA A 98 -32.48 1.16 -6.82
CA ALA A 98 -32.40 2.41 -6.09
C ALA A 98 -31.26 3.30 -6.61
N LEU A 99 -30.09 2.73 -6.89
CA LEU A 99 -28.97 3.46 -7.48
C LEU A 99 -29.36 4.07 -8.84
N PHE A 100 -29.90 3.27 -9.77
CA PHE A 100 -30.35 3.77 -11.07
C PHE A 100 -31.44 4.85 -10.93
N GLY A 101 -32.34 4.70 -9.95
CA GLY A 101 -33.33 5.71 -9.63
C GLY A 101 -32.70 7.03 -9.17
N HIS A 102 -31.69 7.00 -8.31
CA HIS A 102 -31.00 8.22 -7.84
C HIS A 102 -30.11 8.84 -8.92
N LEU A 103 -29.49 8.04 -9.80
CA LEU A 103 -28.66 8.56 -10.90
C LEU A 103 -29.44 9.43 -11.90
N GLN A 104 -30.76 9.23 -11.99
CA GLN A 104 -31.66 10.04 -12.84
C GLN A 104 -32.15 11.31 -12.14
N GLN A 105 -31.88 11.48 -10.84
CA GLN A 105 -32.35 12.61 -10.06
C GLN A 105 -31.29 13.72 -10.00
N THR A 106 -31.68 14.95 -10.31
CA THR A 106 -30.79 16.13 -10.19
C THR A 106 -30.24 16.34 -8.77
N PRO A 107 -31.04 16.18 -7.68
CA PRO A 107 -30.52 16.33 -6.31
C PRO A 107 -29.36 15.42 -5.94
N PHE A 108 -29.26 14.23 -6.54
CA PHE A 108 -28.14 13.31 -6.31
C PHE A 108 -26.80 13.99 -6.61
N TYR A 109 -26.70 14.65 -7.76
CA TYR A 109 -25.49 15.35 -8.17
C TYR A 109 -25.16 16.55 -7.28
N LEU A 110 -26.18 17.25 -6.76
CA LEU A 110 -25.98 18.35 -5.80
C LEU A 110 -25.39 17.83 -4.49
N HIS A 111 -25.88 16.71 -3.96
CA HIS A 111 -25.31 16.11 -2.75
C HIS A 111 -23.86 15.65 -2.96
N VAL A 112 -23.55 15.07 -4.13
CA VAL A 112 -22.17 14.71 -4.49
C VAL A 112 -21.28 15.96 -4.56
N ALA A 113 -21.75 17.02 -5.22
CA ALA A 113 -21.00 18.26 -5.35
C ALA A 113 -20.70 18.90 -3.98
N VAL A 114 -21.71 19.01 -3.10
CA VAL A 114 -21.54 19.54 -1.74
C VAL A 114 -20.59 18.66 -0.91
N SER A 115 -20.65 17.34 -1.07
CA SER A 115 -19.72 16.43 -0.40
C SER A 115 -18.27 16.66 -0.86
N ILE A 116 -18.04 16.83 -2.16
CA ILE A 116 -16.72 17.11 -2.72
C ILE A 116 -16.22 18.48 -2.28
N GLU A 117 -17.08 19.49 -2.29
CA GLU A 117 -16.74 20.85 -1.85
C GLU A 117 -16.22 20.86 -0.41
N ARG A 118 -16.91 20.18 0.51
CA ARG A 118 -16.49 20.07 1.93
C ARG A 118 -15.10 19.43 2.08
N ILE A 119 -14.84 18.37 1.31
CA ILE A 119 -13.52 17.70 1.29
C ILE A 119 -12.46 18.64 0.72
N ALA A 120 -12.77 19.35 -0.36
CA ALA A 120 -11.83 20.26 -1.00
C ALA A 120 -11.43 21.43 -0.07
N ILE A 121 -12.40 22.01 0.65
CA ILE A 121 -12.16 23.12 1.59
C ILE A 121 -11.30 22.64 2.77
N SER A 122 -11.72 21.57 3.45
CA SER A 122 -11.00 21.01 4.61
C SER A 122 -9.58 20.58 4.25
N TYR A 123 -9.41 19.85 3.15
CA TYR A 123 -8.10 19.44 2.65
C TYR A 123 -7.21 20.63 2.32
N SER A 124 -7.74 21.67 1.67
CA SER A 124 -6.95 22.85 1.31
C SER A 124 -6.49 23.61 2.55
N MET A 125 -7.36 23.79 3.55
CA MET A 125 -6.99 24.41 4.83
C MET A 125 -5.94 23.57 5.58
N ALA A 126 -6.16 22.27 5.70
CA ALA A 126 -5.24 21.34 6.35
C ALA A 126 -3.88 21.30 5.64
N ALA A 127 -3.87 21.30 4.31
CA ALA A 127 -2.65 21.32 3.50
C ALA A 127 -1.87 22.62 3.73
N VAL A 128 -2.50 23.78 3.68
CA VAL A 128 -1.84 25.08 3.93
C VAL A 128 -1.21 25.11 5.32
N ILE A 129 -1.96 24.72 6.35
CA ILE A 129 -1.47 24.71 7.74
C ILE A 129 -0.36 23.67 7.92
N GLY A 130 -0.58 22.44 7.47
CA GLY A 130 0.36 21.33 7.62
C GLY A 130 1.66 21.53 6.85
N ILE A 131 1.60 22.02 5.62
CA ILE A 131 2.79 22.34 4.81
C ILE A 131 3.56 23.48 5.45
N THR A 132 2.88 24.54 5.89
CA THR A 132 3.54 25.69 6.53
C THR A 132 4.26 25.25 7.81
N LEU A 133 3.58 24.51 8.70
CA LEU A 133 4.18 23.99 9.93
C LEU A 133 5.33 23.02 9.63
N GLY A 134 5.14 22.11 8.69
CA GLY A 134 6.19 21.17 8.27
C GLY A 134 7.43 21.88 7.73
N LEU A 135 7.25 22.92 6.92
CA LEU A 135 8.35 23.72 6.38
C LEU A 135 9.08 24.50 7.49
N LEU A 136 8.34 25.09 8.44
CA LEU A 136 8.92 25.79 9.58
C LEU A 136 9.74 24.86 10.48
N MET A 137 9.25 23.65 10.75
CA MET A 137 9.98 22.60 11.46
C MET A 137 11.18 22.07 10.66
N GLY A 138 11.12 22.12 9.33
CA GLY A 138 12.23 21.81 8.43
C GLY A 138 13.36 22.83 8.54
N ARG A 139 13.01 24.12 8.66
CA ARG A 139 13.95 25.24 8.65
C ARG A 139 14.56 25.57 10.01
N SER A 140 13.85 25.38 11.12
CA SER A 140 14.30 25.75 12.46
C SER A 140 14.27 24.56 13.44
N ARG A 141 15.40 24.29 14.09
CA ARG A 141 15.50 23.27 15.14
C ARG A 141 14.62 23.62 16.35
N LEU A 142 14.60 24.89 16.75
CA LEU A 142 13.78 25.36 17.87
C LEU A 142 12.28 25.13 17.63
N ILE A 143 11.77 25.42 16.42
CA ILE A 143 10.35 25.19 16.10
C ILE A 143 10.03 23.69 16.10
N ARG A 144 10.95 22.87 15.58
CA ARG A 144 10.80 21.42 15.61
C ARG A 144 10.69 20.90 17.04
N ASP A 145 11.60 21.31 17.92
CA ASP A 145 11.64 20.81 19.31
C ASP A 145 10.39 21.21 20.10
N ILE A 146 9.74 22.34 19.76
CA ILE A 146 8.48 22.77 20.37
C ILE A 146 7.27 22.04 19.76
N VAL A 147 7.14 22.01 18.43
CA VAL A 147 5.91 21.54 17.76
C VAL A 147 5.83 20.01 17.70
N PHE A 148 6.96 19.33 17.54
CA PHE A 148 7.01 17.88 17.32
C PHE A 148 6.34 17.06 18.43
N PRO A 149 6.54 17.34 19.74
CA PRO A 149 5.87 16.60 20.81
C PRO A 149 4.34 16.69 20.74
N TYR A 150 3.78 17.85 20.38
CA TYR A 150 2.32 17.99 20.24
C TYR A 150 1.78 17.14 19.08
N ILE A 151 2.50 17.12 17.95
CA ILE A 151 2.12 16.28 16.80
C ILE A 151 2.17 14.80 17.17
N GLU A 152 3.17 14.37 17.95
CA GLU A 152 3.32 12.99 18.39
C GLU A 152 2.17 12.54 19.31
N ILE A 153 1.68 13.44 20.19
CA ILE A 153 0.52 13.20 21.05
C ILE A 153 -0.79 13.13 20.25
N LEU A 154 -0.94 13.96 19.22
CA LEU A 154 -2.16 14.01 18.40
C LEU A 154 -2.26 12.85 17.41
N ARG A 155 -1.13 12.34 16.91
CA ARG A 155 -1.08 11.29 15.88
C ARG A 155 -1.90 10.01 16.19
N PRO A 156 -1.91 9.44 17.42
CA PRO A 156 -2.67 8.23 17.70
C PRO A 156 -4.17 8.45 17.92
N ILE A 157 -4.65 9.70 17.99
CA ILE A 157 -6.06 9.99 18.26
C ILE A 157 -6.88 9.71 16.99
N PRO A 158 -7.85 8.79 17.02
CA PRO A 158 -8.66 8.48 15.85
C PRO A 158 -9.52 9.69 15.45
N ALA A 159 -9.70 9.90 14.14
CA ALA A 159 -10.50 11.03 13.61
C ALA A 159 -11.92 11.10 14.23
N VAL A 160 -12.53 9.94 14.48
CA VAL A 160 -13.88 9.82 15.06
C VAL A 160 -13.97 10.41 16.48
N ALA A 161 -12.87 10.46 17.24
CA ALA A 161 -12.87 11.06 18.59
C ALA A 161 -13.08 12.58 18.58
N TRP A 162 -12.86 13.25 17.43
CA TRP A 162 -13.03 14.69 17.29
C TRP A 162 -14.48 15.12 17.05
N ILE A 163 -15.38 14.18 16.71
CA ILE A 163 -16.78 14.48 16.36
C ILE A 163 -17.51 15.28 17.47
N PRO A 164 -17.48 14.86 18.76
CA PRO A 164 -18.21 15.60 19.80
C PRO A 164 -17.65 17.01 20.02
N LEU A 165 -16.33 17.17 19.94
CA LEU A 165 -15.67 18.47 20.07
C LEU A 165 -16.07 19.40 18.92
N ALA A 166 -16.10 18.89 17.68
CA ALA A 166 -16.50 19.66 16.51
C ALA A 166 -17.91 20.23 16.66
N ILE A 167 -18.87 19.39 17.07
CA ILE A 167 -20.28 19.77 17.27
C ILE A 167 -20.42 20.85 18.35
N LEU A 168 -19.58 20.82 19.39
CA LEU A 168 -19.64 21.81 20.47
C LEU A 168 -18.97 23.15 20.11
N MET A 169 -17.92 23.11 19.30
CA MET A 169 -17.16 24.31 18.92
C MET A 169 -17.80 25.08 17.76
N TRP A 170 -18.44 24.38 16.83
CA TRP A 170 -19.00 24.98 15.62
C TRP A 170 -20.51 25.09 15.70
N PRO A 171 -21.09 26.29 15.45
CA PRO A 171 -22.54 26.49 15.52
C PRO A 171 -23.30 25.87 14.34
N THR A 172 -22.60 25.55 13.25
CA THR A 172 -23.19 24.96 12.04
C THR A 172 -22.69 23.54 11.80
N GLU A 173 -23.54 22.74 11.15
CA GLU A 173 -23.19 21.38 10.73
C GLU A 173 -22.05 21.40 9.70
N GLU A 174 -22.05 22.35 8.75
CA GLU A 174 -20.97 22.45 7.76
C GLU A 174 -19.62 22.77 8.41
N GLY A 175 -19.60 23.68 9.39
CA GLY A 175 -18.37 24.02 10.11
C GLY A 175 -17.80 22.83 10.87
N SER A 176 -18.67 22.04 11.50
CA SER A 176 -18.29 20.81 12.19
C SER A 176 -17.70 19.77 11.22
N ILE A 177 -18.30 19.60 10.04
CA ILE A 177 -17.85 18.64 9.02
C ILE A 177 -16.52 19.06 8.39
N ILE A 178 -16.32 20.36 8.13
CA ILE A 178 -15.08 20.88 7.55
C ILE A 178 -13.91 20.78 8.55
N TYR A 179 -14.19 20.81 9.85
CA TYR A 179 -13.17 20.74 10.90
C TYR A 179 -12.55 19.35 11.09
N ILE A 180 -13.32 18.28 10.86
CA ILE A 180 -12.91 16.88 11.07
C ILE A 180 -12.12 16.37 9.85
#